data_AF-A0A4Q5QV50-F1
#
_entry.id   AF-A0A4Q5QV50-F1
#
_cell.length_a   1.000
_cell.length_b   1.000
_cell.length_c   1.000
_cell.angle_alpha   90.00
_cell.angle_beta   90.00
_cell.angle_gamma   90.00
#
_symmetry.space_group_name_H-M   'P 1'
#
loop_
_entity.id
_entity.type
_entity.pdbx_description
1 polymer ?
#
loop_
_entity_poly.entity_id
_entity_poly.type
_entity_poly.pdbx_seq_one_letter_code
_entity_poly.pdbx_strand_id
1 'polypeptide(L)'
;MFTTIQFGSYLPRVAKAIVEMDAALAAGTVFKANFDRIKSPLEYGVEQAWKGSVIEAILSNRADWNDAITELYYSGHPTAHTIKTVTKRVETLAKTGKFDAVAKLASAFLAEIAPIYVRLNTLKGLITKRETKAETVAREAAYKPAPVESNVLIAIRARLTEIAEGARAQLEANFADYDRRMLAVYFAADLAYTANTPSKPTFYKTPHAVFVGSKARSQRNHEAAQTVDGLLQRRDRAEMPMVRVDAEEVIVTNAKRAANEVVDHFINKNLKKLVSIIEAKGGYESAELLGNR
;
A
#
# COMPACT_ATOMS: atom_id res chain seq x y z
N MET A 1 -17.45 -17.00 18.32
CA MET A 1 -16.26 -17.82 18.61
C MET A 1 -15.56 -18.05 17.27
N PHE A 2 -14.25 -17.86 17.18
CA PHE A 2 -13.51 -18.09 15.92
C PHE A 2 -13.31 -19.59 15.72
N THR A 3 -13.64 -20.10 14.54
CA THR A 3 -13.57 -21.53 14.22
C THR A 3 -12.38 -21.85 13.31
N THR A 4 -11.99 -20.88 12.48
CA THR A 4 -10.93 -21.01 11.49
C THR A 4 -9.71 -20.18 11.88
N ILE A 5 -9.91 -19.05 12.57
CA ILE A 5 -8.82 -18.12 12.86
C ILE A 5 -8.08 -18.50 14.14
N GLN A 6 -6.81 -18.85 14.00
CA GLN A 6 -5.90 -19.05 15.13
C GLN A 6 -5.10 -17.77 15.41
N PHE A 7 -5.54 -17.01 16.41
CA PHE A 7 -4.84 -15.80 16.86
C PHE A 7 -3.60 -16.06 17.72
N GLY A 8 -3.36 -17.32 18.13
CA GLY A 8 -2.23 -17.71 18.97
C GLY A 8 -2.13 -16.85 20.25
N SER A 9 -0.94 -16.36 20.55
CA SER A 9 -0.65 -15.50 21.71
C SER A 9 -1.36 -14.14 21.68
N TYR A 10 -1.95 -13.73 20.55
CA TYR A 10 -2.68 -12.47 20.39
C TYR A 10 -4.16 -12.58 20.75
N LEU A 11 -4.69 -13.80 20.90
CA LEU A 11 -6.10 -14.04 21.20
C LEU A 11 -6.61 -13.23 22.41
N PRO A 12 -5.91 -13.11 23.55
CA PRO A 12 -6.39 -12.33 24.69
C PRO A 12 -6.55 -10.84 24.37
N ARG A 13 -5.64 -10.28 23.55
CA ARG A 13 -5.68 -8.86 23.15
C ARG A 13 -6.80 -8.59 22.15
N VAL A 14 -7.00 -9.50 21.20
CA VAL A 14 -8.10 -9.44 20.23
C VAL A 14 -9.45 -9.57 20.93
N ALA A 15 -9.60 -10.54 21.84
CA ALA A 15 -10.82 -10.75 22.61
C ALA A 15 -11.17 -9.51 23.44
N LYS A 16 -10.18 -8.93 24.16
CA LYS A 16 -10.36 -7.69 24.90
C LYS A 16 -10.80 -6.54 23.99
N ALA A 17 -10.17 -6.38 22.83
CA ALA A 17 -10.54 -5.33 21.87
C ALA A 17 -11.96 -5.51 21.32
N ILE A 18 -12.43 -6.74 21.10
CA ILE A 18 -13.82 -7.02 20.70
C ILE A 18 -14.79 -6.59 21.79
N VAL A 19 -14.52 -6.93 23.06
CA VAL A 19 -15.36 -6.51 24.20
C VAL A 19 -15.40 -4.98 24.33
N GLU A 20 -14.25 -4.31 24.21
CA GLU A 20 -14.19 -2.85 24.24
C GLU A 20 -14.91 -2.20 23.04
N MET A 21 -14.84 -2.82 21.86
CA MET A 21 -15.55 -2.39 20.67
C MET A 21 -17.06 -2.48 20.87
N ASP A 22 -17.56 -3.62 21.37
CA ASP A 22 -18.99 -3.83 21.59
C ASP A 22 -19.55 -2.88 22.66
N ALA A 23 -18.77 -2.61 23.73
CA ALA A 23 -19.13 -1.60 24.73
C ALA A 23 -19.19 -0.18 24.15
N ALA A 24 -18.23 0.20 23.31
CA ALA A 24 -18.20 1.52 22.68
C ALA A 24 -19.32 1.69 21.63
N LEU A 25 -19.66 0.63 20.91
CA LEU A 25 -20.82 0.61 20.02
C LEU A 25 -22.13 0.79 20.79
N ALA A 26 -22.30 0.10 21.92
CA ALA A 26 -23.47 0.26 22.78
C ALA A 26 -23.59 1.68 23.36
N ALA A 27 -22.45 2.32 23.67
CA ALA A 27 -22.42 3.70 24.14
C ALA A 27 -22.73 4.74 23.04
N GLY A 28 -22.69 4.38 21.76
CA GLY A 28 -22.96 5.29 20.63
C GLY A 28 -21.88 6.35 20.39
N THR A 29 -20.76 6.32 21.12
CA THR A 29 -19.67 7.29 20.98
C THR A 29 -18.32 6.67 21.37
N VAL A 30 -17.24 7.14 20.74
CA VAL A 30 -15.88 6.74 21.11
C VAL A 30 -14.88 7.88 20.90
N PHE A 31 -13.99 8.10 21.86
CA PHE A 31 -12.87 9.01 21.65
C PHE A 31 -11.85 8.42 20.68
N LYS A 32 -11.21 9.27 19.86
CA LYS A 32 -10.19 8.82 18.89
C LYS A 32 -9.10 7.93 19.51
N ALA A 33 -8.59 8.29 20.70
CA ALA A 33 -7.57 7.50 21.39
C ALA A 33 -8.06 6.09 21.75
N ASN A 34 -9.33 5.97 22.19
CA ASN A 34 -9.95 4.69 22.50
C ASN A 34 -10.22 3.87 21.22
N PHE A 35 -10.67 4.53 20.14
CA PHE A 35 -10.81 3.89 18.85
C PHE A 35 -9.47 3.32 18.35
N ASP A 36 -8.38 4.09 18.40
CA ASP A 36 -7.05 3.64 17.98
C ASP A 36 -6.55 2.46 18.85
N ARG A 37 -6.85 2.48 20.17
CA ARG A 37 -6.54 1.39 21.12
C ARG A 37 -7.31 0.11 20.83
N ILE A 38 -8.56 0.20 20.38
CA ILE A 38 -9.39 -0.95 19.97
C ILE A 38 -8.91 -1.48 18.61
N LYS A 39 -8.67 -0.57 17.66
CA LYS A 39 -8.30 -0.88 16.28
C LYS A 39 -6.96 -1.62 16.19
N SER A 40 -5.92 -1.14 16.88
CA SER A 40 -4.55 -1.63 16.68
C SER A 40 -4.38 -3.12 17.02
N PRO A 41 -4.88 -3.64 18.17
CA PRO A 41 -4.82 -5.08 18.47
C PRO A 41 -5.62 -5.94 17.49
N LEU A 42 -6.77 -5.45 17.00
CA LEU A 42 -7.58 -6.17 16.01
C LEU A 42 -6.84 -6.29 14.67
N GLU A 43 -6.33 -5.18 14.14
CA GLU A 43 -5.58 -5.21 12.88
C GLU A 43 -4.33 -6.08 13.00
N TYR A 44 -3.56 -5.91 14.08
CA TYR A 44 -2.35 -6.71 14.28
C TYR A 44 -2.67 -8.20 14.47
N GLY A 45 -3.68 -8.54 15.27
CA GLY A 45 -4.10 -9.93 15.48
C GLY A 45 -4.55 -10.61 14.18
N VAL A 46 -5.39 -9.93 13.39
CA VAL A 46 -5.84 -10.44 12.08
C VAL A 46 -4.67 -10.62 11.14
N GLU A 47 -3.73 -9.69 11.15
CA GLU A 47 -2.53 -9.73 10.32
C GLU A 47 -1.63 -10.92 10.65
N GLN A 48 -1.38 -11.19 11.92
CA GLN A 48 -0.61 -12.36 12.36
C GLN A 48 -1.33 -13.67 12.03
N ALA A 49 -2.64 -13.74 12.26
CA ALA A 49 -3.42 -14.94 11.99
C ALA A 49 -3.54 -15.23 10.48
N TRP A 50 -3.71 -14.19 9.64
CA TRP A 50 -3.73 -14.32 8.18
C TRP A 50 -2.38 -14.86 7.67
N LYS A 51 -1.28 -14.36 8.22
CA LYS A 51 0.06 -14.85 7.88
C LYS A 51 0.25 -16.31 8.24
N GLY A 52 -0.05 -16.68 9.48
CA GLY A 52 0.11 -18.05 9.99
C GLY A 52 -0.90 -19.07 9.47
N SER A 53 -1.81 -18.70 8.57
CA SER A 53 -2.78 -19.62 7.98
C SER A 53 -2.79 -19.52 6.46
N VAL A 54 -3.27 -18.40 5.93
CA VAL A 54 -3.48 -18.21 4.49
C VAL A 54 -2.16 -18.01 3.75
N ILE A 55 -1.27 -17.16 4.25
CA ILE A 55 0.01 -16.90 3.58
C ILE A 55 0.91 -18.15 3.61
N GLU A 56 0.96 -18.86 4.74
CA GLU A 56 1.68 -20.14 4.84
C GLU A 56 1.16 -21.19 3.85
N ALA A 57 -0.16 -21.32 3.71
CA ALA A 57 -0.77 -22.19 2.71
C ALA A 57 -0.42 -21.76 1.27
N ILE A 58 -0.38 -20.46 0.99
CA ILE A 58 0.03 -19.92 -0.33
C ILE A 58 1.51 -20.24 -0.63
N LEU A 59 2.41 -20.00 0.34
CA LEU A 59 3.85 -20.22 0.19
C LEU A 59 4.20 -21.70 -0.01
N SER A 60 3.42 -22.61 0.59
CA SER A 60 3.58 -24.06 0.43
C SER A 60 3.37 -24.53 -1.01
N ASN A 61 2.74 -23.71 -1.87
CA ASN A 61 2.47 -24.01 -3.27
C ASN A 61 3.17 -23.03 -4.25
N ARG A 62 4.30 -22.42 -3.83
CA ARG A 62 5.01 -21.35 -4.57
C ARG A 62 5.27 -21.64 -6.04
N ALA A 63 5.50 -22.91 -6.35
CA ALA A 63 6.03 -23.31 -7.63
C ALA A 63 4.95 -23.47 -8.71
N ASP A 64 3.67 -23.34 -8.35
CA ASP A 64 2.52 -23.40 -9.26
C ASP A 64 1.82 -22.03 -9.41
N TRP A 65 2.40 -20.97 -8.83
CA TRP A 65 1.74 -19.66 -8.73
C TRP A 65 1.34 -19.10 -10.08
N ASN A 66 0.08 -18.69 -10.17
CA ASN A 66 -0.47 -17.89 -11.25
C ASN A 66 -0.71 -16.44 -10.78
N ASP A 67 -1.22 -15.60 -11.67
CA ASP A 67 -1.50 -14.19 -11.36
C ASP A 67 -2.49 -14.05 -10.19
N ALA A 68 -3.53 -14.89 -10.13
CA ALA A 68 -4.55 -14.80 -9.08
C ALA A 68 -3.99 -15.04 -7.67
N ILE A 69 -3.15 -16.06 -7.47
CA ILE A 69 -2.53 -16.32 -6.15
C ILE A 69 -1.44 -15.31 -5.84
N THR A 70 -0.73 -14.82 -6.87
CA THR A 70 0.29 -13.78 -6.74
C THR A 70 -0.35 -12.47 -6.27
N GLU A 71 -1.45 -12.06 -6.89
CA GLU A 71 -2.23 -10.88 -6.48
C GLU A 71 -2.78 -11.02 -5.06
N LEU A 72 -3.23 -12.22 -4.65
CA LEU A 72 -3.70 -12.45 -3.29
C LEU A 72 -2.55 -12.34 -2.29
N TYR A 73 -1.40 -12.97 -2.56
CA TYR A 73 -0.22 -12.92 -1.70
C TYR A 73 0.27 -11.48 -1.45
N TYR A 74 0.41 -10.70 -2.52
CA TYR A 74 0.88 -9.32 -2.42
C TYR A 74 -0.20 -8.31 -2.00
N SER A 75 -1.47 -8.72 -1.89
CA SER A 75 -2.54 -7.86 -1.37
C SER A 75 -2.36 -7.47 0.11
N GLY A 76 -1.45 -8.17 0.80
CA GLY A 76 -1.29 -8.07 2.24
C GLY A 76 -2.34 -8.86 2.99
N HIS A 77 -2.58 -8.48 4.24
CA HIS A 77 -3.64 -9.06 5.06
C HIS A 77 -4.92 -8.22 4.89
N PRO A 78 -6.10 -8.82 5.07
CA PRO A 78 -7.34 -8.07 5.06
C PRO A 78 -7.36 -7.06 6.20
N THR A 79 -7.76 -5.82 5.89
CA THR A 79 -8.03 -4.75 6.85
C THR A 79 -9.43 -4.19 6.63
N ALA A 80 -9.91 -3.34 7.53
CA ALA A 80 -11.26 -2.78 7.43
C ALA A 80 -11.56 -2.03 6.12
N HIS A 81 -10.54 -1.46 5.45
CA HIS A 81 -10.70 -0.75 4.18
C HIS A 81 -10.35 -1.60 2.95
N THR A 82 -9.61 -2.72 3.12
CA THR A 82 -9.20 -3.60 2.01
C THR A 82 -9.98 -4.90 1.93
N ILE A 83 -10.79 -5.26 2.94
CA ILE A 83 -11.46 -6.56 3.02
C ILE A 83 -12.29 -6.89 1.77
N LYS A 84 -13.00 -5.90 1.18
CA LYS A 84 -13.76 -6.10 -0.06
C LYS A 84 -12.86 -6.47 -1.24
N THR A 85 -11.72 -5.80 -1.37
CA THR A 85 -10.73 -6.07 -2.42
C THR A 85 -10.11 -7.45 -2.24
N VAL A 86 -9.72 -7.81 -1.01
CA VAL A 86 -9.16 -9.14 -0.70
C VAL A 86 -10.20 -10.24 -0.97
N THR A 87 -11.46 -10.02 -0.61
CA THR A 87 -12.57 -10.96 -0.90
C THR A 87 -12.69 -11.23 -2.39
N LYS A 88 -12.72 -10.18 -3.22
CA LYS A 88 -12.75 -10.33 -4.69
C LYS A 88 -11.55 -11.13 -5.22
N ARG A 89 -10.35 -10.94 -4.66
CA ARG A 89 -9.15 -11.70 -5.06
C ARG A 89 -9.27 -13.17 -4.70
N VAL A 90 -9.81 -13.48 -3.52
CA VAL A 90 -10.09 -14.87 -3.11
C VAL A 90 -11.15 -15.51 -4.02
N GLU A 91 -12.19 -14.79 -4.40
CA GLU A 91 -13.19 -15.26 -5.37
C GLU A 91 -12.57 -15.52 -6.75
N THR A 92 -11.71 -14.63 -7.23
CA THR A 92 -10.94 -14.82 -8.48
C THR A 92 -10.07 -16.07 -8.38
N LEU A 93 -9.36 -16.27 -7.27
CA LEU A 93 -8.55 -17.46 -7.04
C LEU A 93 -9.40 -18.73 -7.10
N ALA A 94 -10.56 -18.75 -6.42
CA ALA A 94 -11.49 -19.89 -6.44
C ALA A 94 -11.96 -20.24 -7.86
N LYS A 95 -12.25 -19.23 -8.70
CA LYS A 95 -12.67 -19.43 -10.09
C LYS A 95 -11.60 -20.07 -10.97
N THR A 96 -10.32 -20.00 -10.59
CA THR A 96 -9.26 -20.63 -11.37
C THR A 96 -9.29 -22.16 -11.28
N GLY A 97 -10.01 -22.74 -10.31
CA GLY A 97 -10.03 -24.19 -10.04
C GLY A 97 -8.68 -24.74 -9.53
N LYS A 98 -7.65 -23.89 -9.43
CA LYS A 98 -6.35 -24.18 -8.84
C LYS A 98 -6.30 -23.55 -7.45
N PHE A 99 -5.60 -24.18 -6.51
CA PHE A 99 -5.48 -23.72 -5.11
C PHE A 99 -6.80 -23.69 -4.32
N ASP A 100 -7.69 -24.64 -4.59
CA ASP A 100 -9.02 -24.72 -3.99
C ASP A 100 -8.99 -24.75 -2.44
N ALA A 101 -7.98 -25.41 -1.86
CA ALA A 101 -7.75 -25.44 -0.42
C ALA A 101 -7.41 -24.05 0.15
N VAL A 102 -6.54 -23.29 -0.54
CA VAL A 102 -6.17 -21.92 -0.15
C VAL A 102 -7.38 -20.99 -0.27
N ALA A 103 -8.13 -21.09 -1.37
CA ALA A 103 -9.32 -20.28 -1.60
C ALA A 103 -10.39 -20.54 -0.52
N LYS A 104 -10.63 -21.81 -0.15
CA LYS A 104 -11.55 -22.20 0.93
C LYS A 104 -11.09 -21.68 2.29
N LEU A 105 -9.81 -21.85 2.63
CA LEU A 105 -9.24 -21.34 3.87
C LEU A 105 -9.35 -19.82 3.96
N ALA A 106 -8.96 -19.11 2.90
CA ALA A 106 -9.04 -17.65 2.84
C ALA A 106 -10.49 -17.16 2.91
N SER A 107 -11.42 -17.83 2.23
CA SER A 107 -12.86 -17.51 2.28
C SER A 107 -13.42 -17.68 3.68
N ALA A 108 -13.11 -18.80 4.35
CA ALA A 108 -13.53 -19.06 5.73
C ALA A 108 -12.96 -18.03 6.71
N PHE A 109 -11.67 -17.68 6.56
CA PHE A 109 -11.04 -16.63 7.34
C PHE A 109 -11.77 -15.28 7.15
N LEU A 110 -12.01 -14.87 5.90
CA LEU A 110 -12.69 -13.62 5.57
C LEU A 110 -14.12 -13.57 6.12
N ALA A 111 -14.85 -14.68 6.07
CA ALA A 111 -16.20 -14.79 6.62
C ALA A 111 -16.23 -14.53 8.14
N GLU A 112 -15.20 -14.97 8.87
CA GLU A 112 -15.10 -14.74 10.32
C GLU A 112 -14.68 -13.31 10.69
N ILE A 113 -13.80 -12.67 9.91
CA ILE A 113 -13.36 -11.30 10.19
C ILE A 113 -14.29 -10.20 9.66
N ALA A 114 -15.06 -10.46 8.59
CA ALA A 114 -15.90 -9.44 7.97
C ALA A 114 -16.88 -8.77 8.95
N PRO A 115 -17.61 -9.52 9.82
CA PRO A 115 -18.48 -8.92 10.82
C PRO A 115 -17.74 -8.02 11.84
N ILE A 116 -16.46 -8.30 12.11
CA ILE A 116 -15.64 -7.48 13.01
C ILE A 116 -15.28 -6.16 12.33
N TYR A 117 -14.89 -6.19 11.06
CA TYR A 117 -14.55 -4.97 10.34
C TYR A 117 -15.77 -4.11 9.96
N VAL A 118 -16.95 -4.71 9.78
CA VAL A 118 -18.20 -3.95 9.69
C VAL A 118 -18.42 -3.16 10.99
N ARG A 119 -18.34 -3.84 12.15
CA ARG A 119 -18.46 -3.20 13.46
C ARG A 119 -17.40 -2.11 13.70
N LEU A 120 -16.15 -2.37 13.34
CA LEU A 120 -15.06 -1.40 13.47
C LEU A 120 -15.28 -0.16 12.59
N ASN A 121 -15.80 -0.33 11.37
CA ASN A 121 -16.16 0.78 10.48
C ASN A 121 -17.36 1.57 11.02
N THR A 122 -18.37 0.91 11.58
CA THR A 122 -19.47 1.58 12.29
C THR A 122 -18.92 2.42 13.45
N LEU A 123 -18.06 1.84 14.28
CA LEU A 123 -17.44 2.52 15.41
C LEU A 123 -16.60 3.74 14.97
N LYS A 124 -15.92 3.66 13.82
CA LYS A 124 -15.19 4.79 13.23
C LYS A 124 -16.10 5.98 12.93
N GLY A 125 -17.35 5.74 12.55
CA GLY A 125 -18.36 6.78 12.33
C GLY A 125 -18.82 7.48 13.61
N LEU A 126 -18.57 6.87 14.77
CA LEU A 126 -18.95 7.38 16.10
C LEU A 126 -17.79 8.08 16.82
N ILE A 127 -16.67 8.33 16.12
CA ILE A 127 -15.50 8.98 16.70
C ILE A 127 -15.80 10.45 16.99
N THR A 128 -15.73 10.83 18.26
CA THR A 128 -15.80 12.23 18.70
C THR A 128 -14.39 12.79 18.90
N LYS A 129 -14.16 14.00 18.39
CA LYS A 129 -12.85 14.69 18.49
C LYS A 129 -12.71 15.51 19.79
N ARG A 130 -13.81 15.90 20.45
CA ARG A 130 -13.91 16.67 21.72
C ARG A 130 -15.38 16.70 22.20
N GLU A 131 -15.63 16.91 23.49
CA GLU A 131 -16.95 17.34 24.00
C GLU A 131 -17.43 18.57 23.21
N THR A 132 -18.67 18.54 22.76
CA THR A 132 -19.34 19.61 22.03
C THR A 132 -19.34 20.91 22.83
N LYS A 133 -18.54 21.89 22.40
CA LYS A 133 -18.91 23.30 22.58
C LYS A 133 -19.86 23.68 21.45
N ALA A 134 -20.90 24.42 21.80
CA ALA A 134 -22.06 24.77 20.99
C ALA A 134 -21.72 25.22 19.56
N GLU A 135 -22.62 24.86 18.65
CA GLU A 135 -22.58 25.16 17.23
C GLU A 135 -22.31 26.64 16.93
N THR A 136 -21.47 26.87 15.91
CA THR A 136 -21.52 28.09 15.10
C THR A 136 -21.62 27.70 13.62
N VAL A 137 -22.87 27.73 13.15
CA VAL A 137 -23.41 28.34 11.93
C VAL A 137 -22.57 28.35 10.64
N ALA A 138 -23.29 28.00 9.57
CA ALA A 138 -23.10 28.26 8.13
C ALA A 138 -21.98 27.50 7.39
N ARG A 139 -22.36 26.36 6.79
CA ARG A 139 -21.75 25.92 5.53
C ARG A 139 -22.28 26.82 4.41
N GLU A 140 -21.46 27.76 3.96
CA GLU A 140 -21.65 28.42 2.68
C GLU A 140 -21.62 27.37 1.55
N ALA A 141 -22.51 27.57 0.57
CA ALA A 141 -22.67 26.69 -0.58
C ALA A 141 -21.35 26.54 -1.35
N ALA A 142 -20.99 25.30 -1.69
CA ALA A 142 -19.84 25.02 -2.53
C ALA A 142 -20.06 25.62 -3.93
N TYR A 143 -19.36 26.71 -4.21
CA TYR A 143 -19.19 27.28 -5.54
C TYR A 143 -18.58 26.25 -6.50
N LYS A 144 -19.11 26.17 -7.73
CA LYS A 144 -18.53 25.42 -8.85
C LYS A 144 -17.99 26.43 -9.86
N PRO A 145 -16.67 26.51 -10.11
CA PRO A 145 -16.14 27.35 -11.16
C PRO A 145 -16.48 26.81 -12.55
N ALA A 146 -16.66 27.71 -13.51
CA ALA A 146 -16.77 27.38 -14.93
C ALA A 146 -15.41 26.91 -15.49
N PRO A 147 -15.39 25.97 -16.46
CA PRO A 147 -14.16 25.47 -17.04
C PRO A 147 -13.70 26.42 -18.15
N VAL A 148 -12.82 27.35 -17.84
CA VAL A 148 -11.98 28.00 -18.85
C VAL A 148 -10.57 28.10 -18.26
N GLU A 149 -9.64 27.32 -18.79
CA GLU A 149 -8.22 27.49 -18.49
C GLU A 149 -7.83 28.91 -18.93
N SER A 150 -7.71 29.84 -17.98
CA SER A 150 -7.18 31.18 -18.22
C SER A 150 -5.76 31.09 -18.78
N ASN A 151 -5.38 31.97 -19.72
CA ASN A 151 -4.00 32.09 -20.24
C ASN A 151 -2.95 32.17 -19.11
N VAL A 152 -3.33 32.68 -17.94
CA VAL A 152 -2.50 32.73 -16.72
C VAL A 152 -2.21 31.32 -16.18
N LEU A 153 -3.17 30.41 -16.19
CA LEU A 153 -2.97 29.02 -15.76
C LEU A 153 -2.06 28.25 -16.71
N ILE A 154 -2.18 28.50 -18.01
CA ILE A 154 -1.28 27.94 -19.02
C ILE A 154 0.15 28.44 -18.78
N ALA A 155 0.34 29.74 -18.54
CA ALA A 155 1.64 30.32 -18.25
C ALA A 155 2.26 29.80 -16.94
N ILE A 156 1.47 29.71 -15.86
CA ILE A 156 1.93 29.14 -14.58
C ILE A 156 2.33 27.68 -14.75
N ARG A 157 1.52 26.89 -15.45
CA ARG A 157 1.82 25.49 -15.71
C ARG A 157 3.11 25.35 -16.52
N ALA A 158 3.28 26.15 -17.58
CA ALA A 158 4.52 26.15 -18.38
C ALA A 158 5.75 26.45 -17.51
N ARG A 159 5.68 27.46 -16.63
CA ARG A 159 6.80 27.78 -15.71
C ARG A 159 7.09 26.67 -14.70
N LEU A 160 6.04 26.06 -14.12
CA LEU A 160 6.22 24.92 -13.22
C LEU A 160 6.83 23.71 -13.96
N THR A 161 6.46 23.50 -15.22
CA THR A 161 7.06 22.48 -16.09
C THR A 161 8.53 22.77 -16.34
N GLU A 162 8.92 23.99 -16.73
CA GLU A 162 10.33 24.38 -16.93
C GLU A 162 11.18 24.12 -15.68
N ILE A 163 10.68 24.52 -14.50
CA ILE A 163 11.35 24.27 -13.22
C ILE A 163 11.51 22.77 -12.96
N ALA A 164 10.47 21.99 -13.23
CA ALA A 164 10.47 20.55 -12.97
C ALA A 164 11.33 19.78 -13.99
N GLU A 165 11.38 20.24 -15.25
CA GLU A 165 12.24 19.67 -16.29
C GLU A 165 13.73 19.80 -15.94
N GLY A 166 14.14 20.91 -15.31
CA GLY A 166 15.50 21.08 -14.80
C GLY A 166 15.92 20.03 -13.77
N ALA A 167 14.96 19.41 -13.06
CA ALA A 167 15.21 18.34 -12.10
C ALA A 167 14.96 16.93 -12.68
N ARG A 168 14.32 16.81 -13.85
CA ARG A 168 13.82 15.53 -14.38
C ARG A 168 14.95 14.54 -14.66
N ALA A 169 16.00 14.97 -15.34
CA ALA A 169 17.15 14.10 -15.63
C ALA A 169 17.82 13.55 -14.36
N GLN A 170 17.92 14.37 -13.31
CA GLN A 170 18.46 13.93 -12.02
C GLN A 170 17.53 12.94 -11.31
N LEU A 171 16.21 13.14 -11.39
CA LEU A 171 15.22 12.20 -10.85
C LEU A 171 15.29 10.85 -11.59
N GLU A 172 15.33 10.86 -12.92
CA GLU A 172 15.49 9.67 -13.74
C GLU A 172 16.76 8.90 -13.35
N ALA A 173 17.91 9.58 -13.25
CA ALA A 173 19.16 8.95 -12.84
C ALA A 173 19.06 8.34 -11.43
N ASN A 174 18.48 9.08 -10.47
CA ASN A 174 18.35 8.63 -9.09
C ASN A 174 17.44 7.38 -8.96
N PHE A 175 16.35 7.32 -9.73
CA PHE A 175 15.45 6.15 -9.73
C PHE A 175 16.12 4.94 -10.38
N ALA A 176 16.82 5.13 -11.50
CA ALA A 176 17.57 4.06 -12.14
C ALA A 176 18.66 3.49 -11.20
N ASP A 177 19.41 4.37 -10.52
CA ASP A 177 20.42 3.97 -9.55
C ASP A 177 19.84 3.31 -8.29
N TYR A 178 18.62 3.67 -7.91
CA TYR A 178 17.91 2.97 -6.84
C TYR A 178 17.59 1.52 -7.25
N ASP A 179 16.99 1.32 -8.42
CA ASP A 179 16.62 -0.01 -8.91
C ASP A 179 17.87 -0.92 -9.08
N ARG A 180 18.95 -0.39 -9.66
CA ARG A 180 20.24 -1.10 -9.77
C ARG A 180 20.79 -1.51 -8.40
N ARG A 181 20.71 -0.62 -7.40
CA ARG A 181 21.15 -0.93 -6.02
C ARG A 181 20.29 -2.01 -5.37
N MET A 182 18.98 -1.99 -5.58
CA MET A 182 18.09 -3.03 -5.01
C MET A 182 18.39 -4.40 -5.63
N LEU A 183 18.66 -4.44 -6.93
CA LEU A 183 19.11 -5.65 -7.61
C LEU A 183 20.44 -6.17 -7.06
N ALA A 184 21.41 -5.28 -6.84
CA ALA A 184 22.70 -5.65 -6.23
C ALA A 184 22.53 -6.20 -4.79
N VAL A 185 21.67 -5.58 -3.98
CA VAL A 185 21.34 -6.06 -2.63
C VAL A 185 20.72 -7.46 -2.68
N TYR A 186 19.84 -7.70 -3.64
CA TYR A 186 19.23 -9.02 -3.84
C TYR A 186 20.28 -10.10 -4.16
N PHE A 187 21.16 -9.85 -5.13
CA PHE A 187 22.20 -10.82 -5.49
C PHE A 187 23.23 -11.04 -4.38
N ALA A 188 23.58 -10.00 -3.63
CA ALA A 188 24.44 -10.15 -2.46
C ALA A 188 23.79 -11.05 -1.40
N ALA A 189 22.47 -10.91 -1.19
CA ALA A 189 21.70 -11.76 -0.29
C ALA A 189 21.60 -13.21 -0.79
N ASP A 190 21.45 -13.41 -2.10
CA ASP A 190 21.41 -14.72 -2.75
C ASP A 190 22.74 -15.46 -2.67
N LEU A 191 23.84 -14.75 -2.92
CA LEU A 191 25.19 -15.29 -2.74
C LEU A 191 25.45 -15.68 -1.28
N ALA A 192 25.03 -14.84 -0.32
CA ALA A 192 25.17 -15.12 1.10
C ALA A 192 24.30 -16.30 1.56
N TYR A 193 23.11 -16.47 0.97
CA TYR A 193 22.24 -17.61 1.23
C TYR A 193 22.84 -18.91 0.70
N THR A 194 23.27 -18.92 -0.57
CA THR A 194 23.87 -20.11 -1.20
C THR A 194 25.18 -20.54 -0.55
N ALA A 195 26.02 -19.61 -0.10
CA ALA A 195 27.27 -19.91 0.60
C ALA A 195 27.07 -20.52 2.01
N ASN A 196 25.93 -20.29 2.67
CA ASN A 196 25.70 -20.65 4.08
C ASN A 196 24.63 -21.73 4.29
N THR A 197 24.30 -22.54 3.29
CA THR A 197 23.27 -23.59 3.41
C THR A 197 23.90 -24.98 3.62
N PRO A 198 24.09 -25.46 4.86
CA PRO A 198 24.46 -26.86 5.11
C PRO A 198 23.22 -27.76 5.00
N SER A 199 23.17 -28.67 4.02
CA SER A 199 22.39 -29.92 3.86
C SER A 199 20.95 -30.09 4.43
N LYS A 200 20.35 -29.08 5.06
CA LYS A 200 18.98 -29.06 5.58
C LYS A 200 18.41 -27.66 5.32
N PRO A 201 17.23 -27.55 4.70
CA PRO A 201 16.61 -26.27 4.42
C PRO A 201 16.12 -25.64 5.73
N THR A 202 16.92 -24.77 6.33
CA THR A 202 16.46 -23.92 7.43
C THR A 202 15.52 -22.83 6.90
N PHE A 203 14.29 -22.89 7.40
CA PHE A 203 13.05 -22.14 7.10
C PHE A 203 13.09 -20.60 6.91
N TYR A 204 14.24 -19.89 6.94
CA TYR A 204 14.22 -18.46 7.28
C TYR A 204 15.02 -17.47 6.42
N LYS A 205 15.64 -17.84 5.29
CA LYS A 205 16.51 -16.87 4.58
C LYS A 205 16.46 -16.92 3.06
N THR A 206 15.28 -16.87 2.43
CA THR A 206 15.26 -16.51 0.99
C THR A 206 15.90 -15.13 0.79
N PRO A 207 16.51 -14.81 -0.36
CA PRO A 207 17.08 -13.48 -0.63
C PRO A 207 16.05 -12.35 -0.43
N HIS A 208 14.77 -12.62 -0.72
CA HIS A 208 13.65 -11.72 -0.45
C HIS A 208 13.42 -11.40 1.03
N ALA A 209 13.91 -12.20 1.97
CA ALA A 209 13.77 -11.94 3.40
C ALA A 209 14.53 -10.68 3.82
N VAL A 210 15.52 -10.22 3.05
CA VAL A 210 16.19 -8.92 3.23
C VAL A 210 15.21 -7.76 3.03
N PHE A 211 14.20 -7.94 2.18
CA PHE A 211 13.16 -6.95 1.90
C PHE A 211 11.87 -7.18 2.73
N VAL A 212 11.72 -8.32 3.41
CA VAL A 212 10.45 -8.69 4.09
C VAL A 212 10.64 -8.91 5.61
N GLY A 213 11.86 -8.76 6.13
CA GLY A 213 12.23 -9.04 7.52
C GLY A 213 11.38 -8.39 8.62
N SER A 214 11.41 -9.00 9.80
CA SER A 214 10.51 -8.77 10.95
C SER A 214 10.57 -7.38 11.60
N LYS A 215 11.46 -6.49 11.16
CA LYS A 215 11.53 -5.09 11.58
C LYS A 215 11.52 -4.21 10.33
N ALA A 216 10.47 -3.40 10.20
CA ALA A 216 10.14 -2.52 9.08
C ALA A 216 9.49 -3.21 7.86
N ARG A 217 8.18 -3.47 7.98
CA ARG A 217 7.25 -3.42 6.83
C ARG A 217 7.09 -1.97 6.38
N SER A 218 8.17 -1.36 5.93
CA SER A 218 8.08 -0.09 5.24
C SER A 218 7.53 -0.38 3.84
N GLN A 219 6.65 0.49 3.35
CA GLN A 219 6.16 0.46 1.98
C GLN A 219 7.35 0.39 0.98
N ARG A 220 8.46 1.04 1.31
CA ARG A 220 9.71 1.01 0.54
C ARG A 220 10.31 -0.39 0.37
N ASN A 221 10.27 -1.22 1.39
CA ASN A 221 10.84 -2.57 1.27
C ASN A 221 9.95 -3.49 0.41
N HIS A 222 8.63 -3.27 0.43
CA HIS A 222 7.69 -3.94 -0.45
C HIS A 222 7.87 -3.51 -1.92
N GLU A 223 7.99 -2.20 -2.15
CA GLU A 223 8.29 -1.62 -3.46
C GLU A 223 9.63 -2.15 -4.00
N ALA A 224 10.68 -2.19 -3.17
CA ALA A 224 11.97 -2.75 -3.54
C ALA A 224 11.90 -4.24 -3.94
N ALA A 225 11.12 -5.05 -3.22
CA ALA A 225 10.93 -6.46 -3.56
C ALA A 225 10.22 -6.62 -4.92
N GLN A 226 9.18 -5.81 -5.18
CA GLN A 226 8.46 -5.83 -6.46
C GLN A 226 9.32 -5.36 -7.63
N THR A 227 10.12 -4.31 -7.42
CA THR A 227 11.10 -3.85 -8.40
C THR A 227 12.03 -4.98 -8.78
N VAL A 228 12.62 -5.66 -7.80
CA VAL A 228 13.55 -6.77 -8.04
C VAL A 228 12.85 -7.94 -8.74
N ASP A 229 11.66 -8.33 -8.29
CA ASP A 229 10.87 -9.40 -8.93
C ASP A 229 10.60 -9.12 -10.42
N GLY A 230 10.34 -7.85 -10.78
CA GLY A 230 10.11 -7.43 -12.16
C GLY A 230 11.35 -7.48 -13.06
N LEU A 231 12.55 -7.46 -12.47
CA LEU A 231 13.86 -7.44 -13.14
C LEU A 231 14.52 -8.82 -13.27
N LEU A 232 13.93 -9.85 -12.65
CA LEU A 232 14.44 -11.22 -12.69
C LEU A 232 13.68 -12.08 -13.71
N GLN A 233 14.40 -12.95 -14.41
CA GLN A 233 13.83 -13.95 -15.30
C GLN A 233 13.44 -15.18 -14.48
N ARG A 234 12.17 -15.60 -14.56
CA ARG A 234 11.72 -16.86 -13.97
C ARG A 234 12.17 -18.03 -14.85
N ARG A 235 13.14 -18.82 -14.38
CA ARG A 235 13.45 -20.15 -14.91
C ARG A 235 13.04 -21.24 -13.91
N ASP A 236 13.13 -22.49 -14.36
CA ASP A 236 12.67 -23.68 -13.63
C ASP A 236 13.20 -23.77 -12.19
N ARG A 237 12.43 -24.48 -11.34
CA ARG A 237 12.46 -24.48 -9.86
C ARG A 237 13.83 -24.68 -9.18
N ALA A 238 14.87 -25.09 -9.90
CA ALA A 238 16.18 -25.48 -9.38
C ALA A 238 17.32 -24.51 -9.75
N GLU A 239 17.07 -23.52 -10.61
CA GLU A 239 18.13 -22.62 -11.10
C GLU A 239 18.16 -21.30 -10.31
N MET A 240 19.36 -20.75 -10.15
CA MET A 240 19.55 -19.41 -9.59
C MET A 240 18.78 -18.38 -10.42
N PRO A 241 18.07 -17.42 -9.78
CA PRO A 241 17.38 -16.37 -10.51
C PRO A 241 18.38 -15.55 -11.31
N MET A 242 18.12 -15.41 -12.62
CA MET A 242 18.95 -14.60 -13.51
C MET A 242 18.33 -13.22 -13.71
N VAL A 243 19.17 -12.20 -13.92
CA VAL A 243 18.70 -10.89 -14.40
C VAL A 243 18.09 -11.07 -15.78
N ARG A 244 16.93 -10.44 -16.04
CA ARG A 244 16.35 -10.45 -17.38
C ARG A 244 17.29 -9.81 -18.39
N VAL A 245 17.27 -10.31 -19.61
CA VAL A 245 18.09 -9.76 -20.71
C VAL A 245 17.73 -8.29 -21.00
N ASP A 246 16.47 -7.91 -20.78
CA ASP A 246 15.94 -6.55 -20.94
C ASP A 246 15.95 -5.72 -19.64
N ALA A 247 16.60 -6.18 -18.56
CA ALA A 247 16.49 -5.54 -17.25
C ALA A 247 16.92 -4.07 -17.26
N GLU A 248 17.99 -3.72 -17.97
CA GLU A 248 18.46 -2.33 -18.05
C GLU A 248 17.46 -1.42 -18.79
N GLU A 249 16.82 -1.92 -19.85
CA GLU A 249 15.76 -1.21 -20.56
C GLU A 249 14.53 -0.99 -19.66
N VAL A 250 14.17 -2.01 -18.88
CA VAL A 250 13.09 -1.94 -17.89
C VAL A 250 13.42 -0.93 -16.79
N ILE A 251 14.65 -0.91 -16.27
CA ILE A 251 15.12 0.05 -15.27
C ILE A 251 14.98 1.48 -15.80
N VAL A 252 15.50 1.76 -17.00
CA VAL A 252 15.42 3.10 -17.62
C VAL A 252 13.97 3.51 -17.85
N THR A 253 13.12 2.60 -18.31
CA THR A 253 11.70 2.87 -18.55
C THR A 253 10.94 3.17 -17.25
N ASN A 254 11.16 2.37 -16.22
CA ASN A 254 10.56 2.58 -14.90
C ASN A 254 11.02 3.91 -14.28
N ALA A 255 12.32 4.22 -14.40
CA ALA A 255 12.89 5.47 -13.90
C ALA A 255 12.28 6.70 -14.57
N LYS A 256 12.09 6.66 -15.90
CA LYS A 256 11.38 7.71 -16.66
C LYS A 256 9.94 7.88 -16.18
N ARG A 257 9.21 6.78 -16.02
CA ARG A 257 7.82 6.82 -15.53
C ARG A 257 7.75 7.43 -14.13
N ALA A 258 8.57 6.97 -13.20
CA ALA A 258 8.59 7.46 -11.83
C ALA A 258 8.99 8.94 -11.75
N ALA A 259 9.97 9.38 -12.55
CA ALA A 259 10.35 10.78 -12.65
C ALA A 259 9.20 11.65 -13.16
N ASN A 260 8.49 11.20 -14.20
CA ASN A 260 7.32 11.90 -14.73
C ASN A 260 6.19 11.99 -13.69
N GLU A 261 5.91 10.92 -12.95
CA GLU A 261 4.90 10.93 -11.87
C GLU A 261 5.24 11.96 -10.77
N VAL A 262 6.51 12.09 -10.39
CA VAL A 262 6.97 13.09 -9.42
C VAL A 262 6.82 14.51 -9.97
N VAL A 263 7.21 14.73 -11.22
CA VAL A 263 7.08 16.02 -11.92
C VAL A 263 5.61 16.43 -12.02
N ASP A 264 4.74 15.53 -12.49
CA ASP A 264 3.30 15.77 -12.60
C ASP A 264 2.67 16.05 -11.23
N HIS A 265 3.06 15.31 -10.20
CA HIS A 265 2.59 15.56 -8.85
C HIS A 265 3.02 16.94 -8.34
N PHE A 266 4.27 17.34 -8.59
CA PHE A 266 4.79 18.65 -8.25
C PHE A 266 3.99 19.77 -8.96
N ILE A 267 3.81 19.65 -10.29
CA ILE A 267 3.07 20.64 -11.09
C ILE A 267 1.64 20.76 -10.57
N ASN A 268 0.92 19.64 -10.45
CA ASN A 268 -0.48 19.63 -10.04
C ASN A 268 -0.68 20.19 -8.62
N LYS A 269 0.21 19.81 -7.69
CA LYS A 269 0.14 20.27 -6.30
C LYS A 269 0.39 21.78 -6.18
N ASN A 270 1.36 22.31 -6.93
CA ASN A 270 1.67 23.74 -6.89
C ASN A 270 0.66 24.57 -7.67
N LEU A 271 0.21 24.10 -8.83
CA LEU A 271 -0.86 24.74 -9.60
C LEU A 271 -2.12 24.89 -8.76
N LYS A 272 -2.55 23.83 -8.07
CA LYS A 272 -3.73 23.88 -7.18
C LYS A 272 -3.58 24.90 -6.05
N LYS A 273 -2.38 25.05 -5.48
CA LYS A 273 -2.11 26.06 -4.45
C LYS A 273 -2.17 27.48 -5.02
N LEU A 274 -1.56 27.71 -6.18
CA LEU A 274 -1.52 29.02 -6.82
C LEU A 274 -2.91 29.46 -7.28
N VAL A 275 -3.69 28.56 -7.87
CA VAL A 275 -5.13 28.76 -8.20
C VAL A 275 -5.89 29.26 -6.98
N SER A 276 -5.80 28.53 -5.85
CA SER A 276 -6.51 28.89 -4.62
C SER A 276 -6.12 30.26 -4.07
N ILE A 277 -4.87 30.70 -4.27
CA ILE A 277 -4.40 32.03 -3.84
C ILE A 277 -4.91 33.13 -4.77
N ILE A 278 -4.88 32.89 -6.09
CA ILE A 278 -5.34 33.85 -7.10
C ILE A 278 -6.84 34.09 -6.97
N GLU A 279 -7.63 33.02 -6.80
CA GLU A 279 -9.07 33.11 -6.56
C GLU A 279 -9.38 33.88 -5.27
N ALA A 280 -8.65 33.63 -4.18
CA ALA A 280 -8.82 34.34 -2.92
C ALA A 280 -8.47 35.84 -2.98
N LYS A 281 -7.73 36.28 -4.00
CA LYS A 281 -7.27 37.67 -4.17
C LYS A 281 -8.05 38.48 -5.22
N GLY A 282 -9.19 37.97 -5.68
CA GLY A 282 -10.05 38.68 -6.64
C GLY A 282 -10.04 38.11 -8.07
N GLY A 283 -9.51 36.90 -8.27
CA GLY A 283 -9.57 36.20 -9.55
C GLY A 283 -8.38 36.47 -10.48
N TYR A 284 -8.52 36.04 -11.73
CA TYR A 284 -7.42 36.06 -12.72
C TYR A 284 -7.28 37.38 -13.47
N GLU A 285 -8.26 38.29 -13.37
CA GLU A 285 -8.29 39.54 -14.14
C GLU A 285 -7.21 40.53 -13.74
N SER A 286 -6.69 40.44 -12.51
CA SER A 286 -5.64 41.30 -11.96
C SER A 286 -4.30 40.57 -11.71
N ALA A 287 -4.17 39.32 -12.16
CA ALA A 287 -2.99 38.51 -11.88
C ALA A 287 -1.89 38.77 -12.92
N GLU A 288 -0.83 39.48 -12.52
CA GLU A 288 0.38 39.67 -13.33
C GLU A 288 1.46 38.65 -12.92
N LEU A 289 2.04 37.94 -13.89
CA LEU A 289 3.18 37.06 -13.65
C LEU A 289 4.45 37.91 -13.59
N LEU A 290 4.88 38.27 -12.38
CA LEU A 290 6.15 38.98 -12.17
C LEU A 290 7.32 37.98 -12.24
N GLY A 291 8.05 37.98 -13.36
CA GLY A 291 9.22 37.12 -13.52
C GLY A 291 9.86 37.15 -14.91
N ASN A 292 10.75 38.12 -15.12
CA ASN A 292 11.84 38.10 -16.11
C ASN A 292 12.98 39.00 -15.59
N ARG A 293 13.90 38.39 -14.84
CA ARG A 293 15.30 38.79 -14.74
C ARG A 293 16.14 37.54 -14.68
#